data_AF-A0A8J9SQQ6-F1
#
_entry.id   AF-A0A8J9SQQ6-F1
#
_cell.length_a   1.000
_cell.length_b   1.000
_cell.length_c   1.000
_cell.angle_alpha   90.00
_cell.angle_beta   90.00
_cell.angle_gamma   90.00
#
_symmetry.space_group_name_H-M   'P 1'
#
loop_
_entity.id
_entity.type
_entity.pdbx_description
1 polymer ?
#
loop_
_entity_poly.entity_id
_entity_poly.type
_entity_poly.pdbx_seq_one_letter_code
_entity_poly.pdbx_strand_id
1 'polypeptide(L)' 'MSSVVGVDLGYQNSVIAAAGRGGVDVILNGNSNRLNP' A
#
# COMPACT_ATOMS: atom_id res chain seq x y z
N MET A 1 -13.45 11.01 8.16
CA MET A 1 -12.08 10.66 8.62
C MET A 1 -11.29 10.25 7.40
N SER A 2 -10.14 10.87 7.14
CA SER A 2 -9.25 10.53 6.02
C SER A 2 -8.13 9.61 6.51
N SER A 3 -7.69 8.69 5.66
CA SER A 3 -6.51 7.84 5.91
C SER A 3 -5.29 8.42 5.22
N VAL A 4 -4.12 8.30 5.85
CA VAL A 4 -2.83 8.62 5.21
C VAL A 4 -2.36 7.38 4.48
N VAL A 5 -2.08 7.52 3.18
CA VAL A 5 -1.61 6.44 2.31
C VAL A 5 -0.26 6.83 1.71
N GLY A 6 0.71 5.93 1.84
CA GLY A 6 1.97 5.99 1.12
C GLY A 6 1.88 5.16 -0.15
N VAL A 7 2.40 5.70 -1.25
CA VAL A 7 2.52 5.00 -2.53
C VAL A 7 3.98 5.02 -2.94
N ASP A 8 4.58 3.83 -3.05
CA ASP A 8 5.89 3.64 -3.65
C ASP A 8 5.69 3.29 -5.13
N LEU A 9 6.26 4.09 -6.03
CA LEU A 9 6.15 3.94 -7.49
C LEU A 9 7.50 3.49 -8.05
N GLY A 10 7.81 2.22 -7.89
CA GLY A 10 9.00 1.61 -8.45
C GLY A 10 8.88 1.34 -9.96
N TYR A 11 10.01 1.15 -10.62
CA TYR A 11 10.06 0.92 -12.07
C TYR A 11 9.32 -0.35 -12.53
N GLN A 12 9.34 -1.43 -11.72
CA GLN A 12 8.70 -2.71 -12.06
C GLN A 12 7.41 -2.96 -11.29
N ASN A 13 7.29 -2.38 -10.09
CA ASN A 13 6.15 -2.62 -9.20
C ASN A 13 5.94 -1.40 -8.31
N SER A 14 4.69 -1.23 -7.89
CA SER A 14 4.22 -0.27 -6.90
C SER A 14 3.67 -0.97 -5.66
N VAL A 15 3.85 -0.34 -4.50
CA VAL A 15 3.33 -0.79 -3.19
C VAL A 15 2.48 0.32 -2.58
N ILE A 16 1.36 -0.06 -1.98
CA ILE A 16 0.47 0.86 -1.28
C ILE A 16 0.45 0.45 0.20
N ALA A 17 0.68 1.40 1.09
CA ALA A 17 0.59 1.19 2.53
C ALA A 17 -0.26 2.28 3.20
N ALA A 18 -0.99 1.92 4.25
CA ALA A 18 -1.75 2.88 5.05
C ALA A 18 -1.16 3.00 6.46
N ALA A 19 -1.05 4.23 6.95
CA ALA A 19 -0.73 4.49 8.35
C ALA A 19 -2.01 4.43 9.19
N GLY A 20 -2.02 3.61 10.24
CA GLY A 20 -3.17 3.42 11.12
C GLY A 20 -2.88 2.50 12.31
N ARG A 21 -3.75 2.52 13.33
CA ARG A 21 -3.69 1.62 14.51
C ARG A 21 -2.33 1.56 15.25
N GLY A 22 -1.51 2.60 15.13
CA GLY A 22 -0.17 2.66 15.73
C GLY A 22 0.94 2.03 14.87
N GLY A 23 0.67 1.70 13.60
CA GLY A 23 1.64 1.13 12.67
C GLY A 23 1.35 1.47 11.20
N VAL A 24 1.97 0.69 10.31
CA VAL A 24 1.83 0.80 8.85
C VAL A 24 1.55 -0.58 8.27
N ASP A 25 0.45 -0.70 7.55
CA ASP A 25 0.01 -1.95 6.92
C ASP A 25 0.13 -1.86 5.39
N VAL A 26 0.63 -2.92 4.76
CA VAL A 26 0.65 -3.04 3.28
C VAL A 26 -0.71 -3.51 2.79
N ILE A 27 -1.28 -2.78 1.83
CA ILE A 27 -2.59 -3.06 1.26
C ILE A 27 -2.46 -4.11 0.15
N LEU A 28 -3.36 -5.09 0.14
CA LEU A 28 -3.47 -6.06 -0.94
C LEU A 28 -4.26 -5.48 -2.11
N ASN A 29 -3.86 -5.81 -3.33
CA ASN A 29 -4.62 -5.47 -4.53
C ASN A 29 -5.79 -6.43 -4.78
N GLY A 30 -6.53 -6.21 -5.87
CA GLY A 30 -7.68 -7.06 -6.24
C GLY A 30 -7.35 -8.54 -6.46
N ASN A 31 -6.06 -8.89 -6.60
CA ASN A 31 -5.57 -10.26 -6.75
C ASN A 31 -4.99 -10.84 -5.44
N SER A 32 -5.20 -10.17 -4.30
CA SER A 32 -4.62 -10.54 -3.00
C SER A 32 -3.09 -10.50 -2.94
N ASN A 33 -2.45 -9.76 -3.83
CA ASN A 33 -1.00 -9.55 -3.85
C ASN A 33 -0.63 -8.21 -3.19
N ARG A 34 0.56 -8.14 -2.61
CA ARG A 34 1.13 -6.91 -2.02
C ARG A 34 1.81 -5.99 -3.04
N LEU A 35 2.14 -6.52 -4.22
CA LEU A 35 2.81 -5.80 -5.30
C LEU A 35 1.83 -5.55 -6.46
N ASN A 36 1.97 -4.39 -7.10
CA ASN A 36 1.22 -4.00 -8.29
C ASN A 36 2.20 -3.72 -9.43
N PRO A 37 2.20 -4.48 -10.53
CA PRO A 37 3.00 -4.14 -11.70
C PRO A 37 2.70 -2.75 -12.24
#